data_AF-A0A8D9EGV1-F1
#
_entry.id   AF-A0A8D9EGV1-F1
#
_cell.length_a   1.000
_cell.length_b   1.000
_cell.length_c   1.000
_cell.angle_alpha   90.00
_cell.angle_beta   90.00
_cell.angle_gamma   90.00
#
_symmetry.space_group_name_H-M   'P 1'
#
loop_
_entity.id
_entity.type
_entity.pdbx_description
1 polymer ?
#
loop_
_entity_poly.entity_id
_entity_poly.type
_entity_poly.pdbx_seq_one_letter_code
_entity_poly.pdbx_strand_id
1 'polypeptide(L)'
;MAHMIGSSVKLYDMVLQFLRTLFLRTHNVHYCTLRAELLMALHDLEIQDIISVDPCHKFTWCLDACIREKNVDIKRSRELQGFLDSIKRGHEQVLGDLSMTLCDPYAINFLATSAMKILHYLINNEALPRENTVLVLLLRMLALGLSAWVMIDTQEFKEPKLDSQVVTKFVPALMSLMVDDQVRSLNSKMPPDERESAITIIEHSGPVPDAVQAYVQESSVACIISMYYTLHTARSRDRVGLMRVLGVLATSESDRAFDDPFLHFLVSLLIHLADEFSTEDFCTVIFDEFFYAGLTRENVMRHVMKLLWYVYHKLPSSRLNTLMKVLQPTSQVSEMYLELVLLMKLLWYAYHKPIKHESIAANQTLN
;
A
#
# COMPACT_ATOMS: atom_id res chain seq x y z
N MET A 1 -23.71 4.58 16.66
CA MET A 1 -23.53 6.04 16.48
C MET A 1 -24.68 6.65 15.70
N ALA A 2 -25.02 6.16 14.50
CA ALA A 2 -26.15 6.68 13.70
C ALA A 2 -27.49 6.74 14.48
N HIS A 3 -27.86 5.68 15.22
CA HIS A 3 -29.07 5.70 16.08
C HIS A 3 -29.04 6.75 17.21
N MET A 4 -27.86 7.12 17.71
CA MET A 4 -27.74 8.16 18.75
C MET A 4 -27.91 9.57 18.18
N ILE A 5 -27.48 9.77 16.93
CA ILE A 5 -27.65 11.03 16.21
C ILE A 5 -29.13 11.19 15.79
N GLY A 6 -29.76 10.12 15.33
CA GLY A 6 -31.14 10.15 14.82
C GLY A 6 -31.24 11.14 13.65
N SER A 7 -32.28 11.97 13.66
CA SER A 7 -32.51 13.05 12.68
C SER A 7 -31.87 14.40 13.05
N SER A 8 -31.07 14.46 14.13
CA SER A 8 -30.53 15.73 14.62
C SER A 8 -29.33 16.21 13.79
N VAL A 9 -29.58 17.11 12.85
CA VAL A 9 -28.54 17.77 12.02
C VAL A 9 -27.46 18.42 12.89
N LYS A 10 -27.83 19.07 14.00
CA LYS A 10 -26.87 19.70 14.92
C LYS A 10 -25.90 18.69 15.55
N LEU A 11 -26.39 17.51 15.94
CA LEU A 11 -25.53 16.47 16.50
C LEU A 11 -24.63 15.87 15.41
N TYR A 12 -25.18 15.69 14.21
CA TYR A 12 -24.40 15.25 13.05
C TYR A 12 -23.23 16.20 12.76
N ASP A 13 -23.49 17.51 12.65
CA ASP A 13 -22.46 18.52 12.41
C ASP A 13 -21.40 18.55 13.51
N MET A 14 -21.81 18.40 14.78
CA MET A 14 -20.89 18.34 15.92
C MET A 14 -19.98 17.11 15.83
N VAL A 15 -20.52 15.95 15.45
CA VAL A 15 -19.73 14.74 15.24
C VAL A 15 -18.75 14.96 14.09
N LEU A 16 -19.18 15.50 12.94
CA LEU A 16 -18.28 15.79 11.83
C LEU A 16 -17.14 16.74 12.21
N GLN A 17 -17.44 17.79 12.99
CA GLN A 17 -16.41 18.71 13.48
C GLN A 17 -15.42 18.03 14.43
N PHE A 18 -15.91 17.12 15.28
CA PHE A 18 -15.07 16.31 16.15
C PHE A 18 -14.17 15.37 15.35
N LEU A 19 -14.69 14.69 14.33
CA LEU A 19 -13.92 13.82 13.44
C LEU A 19 -12.81 14.60 12.70
N ARG A 20 -13.11 15.80 12.18
CA ARG A 20 -12.09 16.67 11.56
C ARG A 20 -10.98 17.03 12.55
N THR A 21 -11.36 17.39 13.78
CA THR A 21 -10.41 17.75 14.84
C THR A 21 -9.50 16.57 15.21
N LEU A 22 -10.06 15.37 15.36
CA LEU A 22 -9.30 14.16 15.65
C LEU A 22 -8.40 13.76 14.48
N PHE A 23 -8.89 13.85 13.25
CA PHE A 23 -8.10 13.60 12.06
C PHE A 23 -6.86 14.51 12.01
N LEU A 24 -7.04 15.82 12.22
CA LEU A 24 -5.93 16.77 12.27
C LEU A 24 -4.94 16.44 13.39
N ARG A 25 -5.43 16.25 14.61
CA ARG A 25 -4.58 16.09 15.81
C ARG A 25 -3.79 14.78 15.83
N THR A 26 -4.34 13.73 15.24
CA THR A 26 -3.77 12.38 15.36
C THR A 26 -3.17 11.86 14.06
N HIS A 27 -3.44 12.54 12.92
CA HIS A 27 -3.15 12.04 11.57
C HIS A 27 -3.75 10.66 11.26
N ASN A 28 -4.73 10.21 12.05
CA ASN A 28 -5.31 8.89 11.89
C ASN A 28 -6.43 8.92 10.84
N VAL A 29 -6.16 8.31 9.68
CA VAL A 29 -7.09 8.22 8.54
C VAL A 29 -8.37 7.43 8.86
N HIS A 30 -8.43 6.64 9.93
CA HIS A 30 -9.66 5.93 10.31
C HIS A 30 -10.80 6.87 10.75
N TYR A 31 -10.50 8.12 11.11
CA TYR A 31 -11.56 9.13 11.29
C TYR A 31 -12.23 9.52 9.96
N CYS A 32 -11.54 9.37 8.84
CA CYS A 32 -12.12 9.51 7.50
C CYS A 32 -13.04 8.33 7.18
N THR A 33 -12.64 7.10 7.54
CA THR A 33 -13.51 5.91 7.46
C THR A 33 -14.78 6.13 8.26
N LEU A 34 -14.65 6.56 9.53
CA LEU A 34 -15.81 6.79 10.39
C LEU A 34 -16.75 7.87 9.84
N ARG A 35 -16.23 8.91 9.18
CA ARG A 35 -17.04 9.91 8.49
C ARG A 35 -17.86 9.26 7.36
N ALA A 36 -17.19 8.51 6.47
CA ALA A 36 -17.85 7.89 5.33
C ALA A 36 -18.88 6.84 5.77
N GLU A 37 -18.50 5.95 6.70
CA GLU A 37 -19.38 4.91 7.24
C GLU A 37 -20.57 5.49 8.01
N LEU A 38 -20.39 6.60 8.75
CA LEU A 38 -21.51 7.26 9.42
C LEU A 38 -22.54 7.77 8.42
N LEU A 39 -22.09 8.41 7.35
CA LEU A 39 -22.99 8.94 6.32
C LEU A 39 -23.70 7.81 5.56
N MET A 40 -23.02 6.70 5.28
CA MET A 40 -23.65 5.52 4.66
C MET A 40 -24.61 4.81 5.62
N ALA A 41 -24.29 4.72 6.91
CA ALA A 41 -25.23 4.20 7.90
C ALA A 41 -26.50 5.06 8.04
N LEU A 42 -26.39 6.39 7.93
CA LEU A 42 -27.55 7.29 7.91
C LEU A 42 -28.34 7.19 6.60
N HIS A 43 -27.67 6.94 5.47
CA HIS A 43 -28.31 6.63 4.19
C HIS A 43 -29.15 5.35 4.30
N ASP A 44 -28.57 4.27 4.84
CA ASP A 44 -29.24 2.96 4.96
C ASP A 44 -30.44 3.00 5.93
N LEU A 45 -30.39 3.90 6.91
CA LEU A 45 -31.51 4.19 7.82
C LEU A 45 -32.52 5.20 7.25
N GLU A 46 -32.34 5.65 6.01
CA GLU A 46 -33.20 6.60 5.30
C GLU A 46 -33.44 7.92 6.05
N ILE A 47 -32.44 8.42 6.79
CA ILE A 47 -32.57 9.66 7.57
C ILE A 47 -32.44 10.90 6.66
N GLN A 48 -33.54 11.24 5.98
CA GLN A 48 -33.63 12.32 5.00
C GLN A 48 -33.20 13.70 5.54
N ASP A 49 -33.47 13.97 6.82
CA ASP A 49 -33.10 15.24 7.47
C ASP A 49 -31.59 15.53 7.42
N ILE A 50 -30.76 14.48 7.38
CA ILE A 50 -29.30 14.61 7.29
C ILE A 50 -28.82 14.41 5.85
N ILE A 51 -29.23 13.33 5.18
CA ILE A 51 -28.67 13.00 3.86
C ILE A 51 -29.05 14.01 2.77
N SER A 52 -30.19 14.70 2.91
CA SER A 52 -30.60 15.72 1.94
C SER A 52 -29.82 17.03 2.06
N VAL A 53 -29.19 17.28 3.21
CA VAL A 53 -28.43 18.51 3.50
C VAL A 53 -26.92 18.30 3.48
N ASP A 54 -26.43 17.07 3.66
CA ASP A 54 -25.00 16.76 3.57
C ASP A 54 -24.51 16.91 2.11
N PRO A 55 -23.59 17.85 1.83
CA PRO A 55 -23.15 18.13 0.46
C PRO A 55 -22.30 17.00 -0.14
N CYS A 56 -21.76 16.09 0.68
CA CYS A 56 -20.94 14.97 0.26
C CYS A 56 -21.74 13.68 0.06
N HIS A 57 -23.03 13.63 0.42
CA HIS A 57 -23.85 12.42 0.37
C HIS A 57 -23.81 11.72 -0.99
N LYS A 58 -24.17 12.45 -2.07
CA LYS A 58 -24.24 11.87 -3.42
C LYS A 58 -22.90 11.34 -3.90
N PHE A 59 -21.82 12.07 -3.61
CA PHE A 59 -20.47 11.66 -3.97
C PHE A 59 -20.04 10.41 -3.19
N THR A 60 -20.18 10.43 -1.85
CA THR A 60 -19.82 9.31 -0.98
C THR A 60 -20.60 8.06 -1.36
N TRP A 61 -21.90 8.18 -1.62
CA TRP A 61 -22.75 7.07 -2.05
C TRP A 61 -22.34 6.48 -3.41
N CYS A 62 -22.04 7.34 -4.39
CA CYS A 62 -21.56 6.89 -5.71
C CYS A 62 -20.19 6.19 -5.60
N LEU A 63 -19.28 6.75 -4.80
CA LEU A 63 -17.96 6.16 -4.55
C LEU A 63 -18.07 4.82 -3.83
N ASP A 64 -18.90 4.74 -2.80
CA ASP A 64 -19.15 3.54 -2.00
C ASP A 64 -19.75 2.40 -2.84
N ALA A 65 -20.65 2.71 -3.79
CA ALA A 65 -21.11 1.74 -4.79
C ALA A 65 -19.96 1.21 -5.67
N CYS A 66 -19.04 2.08 -6.10
CA CYS A 66 -17.85 1.67 -6.86
C CYS A 66 -16.90 0.79 -6.03
N ILE A 67 -16.69 1.13 -4.75
CA ILE A 67 -15.86 0.35 -3.82
C ILE A 67 -16.44 -1.07 -3.66
N ARG A 68 -17.75 -1.19 -3.38
CA ARG A 68 -18.41 -2.48 -3.21
C ARG A 68 -18.34 -3.35 -4.46
N GLU A 69 -18.58 -2.76 -5.63
CA GLU A 69 -18.54 -3.48 -6.91
C GLU A 69 -17.11 -3.70 -7.43
N LYS A 70 -16.11 -3.05 -6.82
CA LYS A 70 -14.70 -3.05 -7.22
C LYS A 70 -14.50 -2.67 -8.70
N ASN A 71 -15.38 -1.80 -9.19
CA ASN A 71 -15.42 -1.35 -10.57
C ASN A 71 -15.95 0.09 -10.67
N VAL A 72 -15.47 0.81 -11.68
CA VAL A 72 -15.96 2.13 -12.07
C VAL A 72 -16.05 2.18 -13.58
N ASP A 73 -17.27 2.27 -14.09
CA ASP A 73 -17.52 2.45 -15.52
C ASP A 73 -17.49 3.94 -15.90
N ILE A 74 -17.62 4.20 -17.20
CA ILE A 74 -17.62 5.56 -17.77
C ILE A 74 -18.79 6.41 -17.23
N LYS A 75 -19.92 5.78 -16.89
CA LYS A 75 -21.09 6.51 -16.38
C LYS A 75 -20.83 7.00 -14.97
N ARG A 76 -20.41 6.11 -14.07
CA ARG A 76 -20.06 6.44 -12.69
C ARG A 76 -18.86 7.37 -12.60
N SER A 77 -17.86 7.20 -13.47
CA SER A 77 -16.73 8.14 -13.53
C SER A 77 -17.21 9.56 -13.86
N ARG A 78 -18.16 9.72 -14.81
CA ARG A 78 -18.74 11.02 -15.14
C ARG A 78 -19.57 11.60 -14.00
N GLU A 79 -20.29 10.77 -13.26
CA GLU A 79 -21.04 11.20 -12.07
C GLU A 79 -20.09 11.72 -10.97
N LEU A 80 -19.06 10.94 -10.63
CA LEU A 80 -18.02 11.32 -9.67
C LEU A 80 -17.31 12.61 -10.08
N GLN A 81 -16.92 12.71 -11.35
CA GLN A 81 -16.32 13.92 -11.90
C GLN A 81 -17.29 15.11 -11.82
N GLY A 82 -18.56 14.91 -12.19
CA GLY A 82 -19.59 15.93 -12.13
C GLY A 82 -19.79 16.49 -10.72
N PHE A 83 -19.72 15.64 -9.69
CA PHE A 83 -19.80 16.11 -8.30
C PHE A 83 -18.62 17.03 -7.94
N LEU A 84 -17.38 16.64 -8.28
CA LEU A 84 -16.19 17.46 -8.03
C LEU A 84 -16.24 18.79 -8.81
N ASP A 85 -16.63 18.74 -10.08
CA ASP A 85 -16.66 19.92 -10.95
C ASP A 85 -17.86 20.85 -10.65
N SER A 86 -18.88 20.37 -9.93
CA SER A 86 -20.08 21.15 -9.55
C SER A 86 -19.88 22.07 -8.34
N ILE A 87 -18.74 21.99 -7.67
CA ILE A 87 -18.46 22.79 -6.46
C ILE A 87 -18.35 24.26 -6.85
N LYS A 88 -19.29 25.05 -6.33
CA LYS A 88 -19.39 26.49 -6.64
C LYS A 88 -18.37 27.29 -5.84
N ARG A 89 -17.95 28.42 -6.41
CA ARG A 89 -17.19 29.43 -5.67
C ARG A 89 -17.94 29.84 -4.40
N GLY A 90 -17.23 29.96 -3.29
CA GLY A 90 -17.77 30.23 -1.96
C GLY A 90 -18.27 29.00 -1.18
N HIS A 91 -18.28 27.81 -1.78
CA HIS A 91 -18.63 26.54 -1.12
C HIS A 91 -17.44 25.57 -1.11
N GLU A 92 -16.22 26.08 -1.24
CA GLU A 92 -15.04 25.25 -1.37
C GLU A 92 -14.78 24.38 -0.14
N GLN A 93 -15.28 24.75 1.04
CA GLN A 93 -15.19 23.94 2.26
C GLN A 93 -15.65 22.49 2.08
N VAL A 94 -16.58 22.24 1.15
CA VAL A 94 -17.02 20.88 0.78
C VAL A 94 -15.86 20.02 0.26
N LEU A 95 -14.85 20.60 -0.39
CA LEU A 95 -13.64 19.87 -0.81
C LEU A 95 -12.89 19.25 0.36
N GLY A 96 -12.88 19.89 1.53
CA GLY A 96 -12.26 19.31 2.73
C GLY A 96 -12.95 18.00 3.15
N ASP A 97 -14.27 17.98 3.04
CA ASP A 97 -15.05 16.80 3.39
C ASP A 97 -14.97 15.68 2.34
N LEU A 98 -14.98 16.05 1.06
CA LEU A 98 -14.79 15.11 -0.04
C LEU A 98 -13.38 14.51 -0.03
N SER A 99 -12.36 15.32 0.28
CA SER A 99 -10.99 14.85 0.44
C SER A 99 -10.86 13.91 1.63
N MET A 100 -11.53 14.14 2.76
CA MET A 100 -11.61 13.12 3.83
C MET A 100 -12.23 11.82 3.33
N THR A 101 -13.37 11.88 2.65
CA THR A 101 -13.99 10.67 2.07
C THR A 101 -13.01 9.93 1.14
N LEU A 102 -12.19 10.65 0.37
CA LEU A 102 -11.17 10.06 -0.51
C LEU A 102 -9.89 9.61 0.20
N CYS A 103 -9.60 10.17 1.37
CA CYS A 103 -8.48 9.79 2.25
C CYS A 103 -8.77 8.49 3.03
N ASP A 104 -10.04 8.06 3.05
CA ASP A 104 -10.44 6.76 3.60
C ASP A 104 -9.62 5.61 2.96
N PRO A 105 -9.03 4.70 3.76
CA PRO A 105 -8.26 3.57 3.24
C PRO A 105 -8.98 2.71 2.20
N TYR A 106 -10.31 2.52 2.29
CA TYR A 106 -11.05 1.75 1.29
C TYR A 106 -11.14 2.50 -0.04
N ALA A 107 -11.35 3.82 0.00
CA ALA A 107 -11.30 4.69 -1.17
C ALA A 107 -9.91 4.67 -1.82
N ILE A 108 -8.83 4.90 -1.07
CA ILE A 108 -7.45 4.86 -1.59
C ILE A 108 -7.15 3.52 -2.26
N ASN A 109 -7.48 2.41 -1.58
CA ASN A 109 -7.31 1.07 -2.13
C ASN A 109 -8.12 0.85 -3.41
N PHE A 110 -9.38 1.29 -3.44
CA PHE A 110 -10.20 1.19 -4.63
C PHE A 110 -9.63 1.99 -5.80
N LEU A 111 -9.23 3.24 -5.58
CA LEU A 111 -8.66 4.12 -6.62
C LEU A 111 -7.36 3.52 -7.18
N ALA A 112 -6.43 3.12 -6.31
CA ALA A 112 -5.14 2.58 -6.72
C ALA A 112 -5.29 1.23 -7.43
N THR A 113 -6.09 0.30 -6.89
CA THR A 113 -6.31 -1.00 -7.55
C THR A 113 -7.07 -0.87 -8.88
N SER A 114 -8.02 0.07 -8.98
CA SER A 114 -8.72 0.34 -10.24
C SER A 114 -7.80 0.97 -11.28
N ALA A 115 -6.94 1.90 -10.88
CA ALA A 115 -5.89 2.44 -11.73
C ALA A 115 -4.99 1.32 -12.25
N MET A 116 -4.50 0.43 -11.38
CA MET A 116 -3.68 -0.72 -11.79
C MET A 116 -4.41 -1.63 -12.79
N LYS A 117 -5.71 -1.92 -12.60
CA LYS A 117 -6.50 -2.69 -13.57
C LYS A 117 -6.57 -2.00 -14.93
N ILE A 118 -6.77 -0.68 -14.95
CA ILE A 118 -6.80 0.10 -16.19
C ILE A 118 -5.43 0.08 -16.86
N LEU A 119 -4.32 0.22 -16.12
CA LEU A 119 -2.97 0.15 -16.71
C LEU A 119 -2.73 -1.20 -17.42
N HIS A 120 -3.09 -2.32 -16.79
CA HIS A 120 -3.01 -3.63 -17.45
C HIS A 120 -3.89 -3.71 -18.71
N TYR A 121 -5.12 -3.18 -18.64
CA TYR A 121 -6.00 -3.12 -19.81
C TYR A 121 -5.39 -2.27 -20.93
N LEU A 122 -4.81 -1.11 -20.62
CA LEU A 122 -4.18 -0.24 -21.62
C LEU A 122 -2.97 -0.89 -22.27
N ILE A 123 -2.14 -1.59 -21.49
CA ILE A 123 -1.01 -2.37 -22.02
C ILE A 123 -1.51 -3.40 -23.04
N ASN A 124 -2.52 -4.19 -22.67
CA ASN A 124 -3.06 -5.25 -23.53
C ASN A 124 -3.78 -4.73 -24.79
N ASN A 125 -4.19 -3.46 -24.81
CA ASN A 125 -4.87 -2.83 -25.94
C ASN A 125 -4.00 -1.76 -26.64
N GLU A 126 -2.71 -1.68 -26.31
CA GLU A 126 -1.76 -0.71 -26.88
C GLU A 126 -2.24 0.75 -26.81
N ALA A 127 -2.98 1.10 -25.75
CA ALA A 127 -3.62 2.40 -25.59
C ALA A 127 -2.83 3.32 -24.63
N LEU A 128 -2.94 4.64 -24.85
CA LEU A 128 -2.18 5.63 -24.07
C LEU A 128 -2.90 6.02 -22.76
N PRO A 129 -2.17 6.13 -21.62
CA PRO A 129 -2.74 6.54 -20.33
C PRO A 129 -3.56 7.82 -20.36
N ARG A 130 -3.05 8.84 -21.04
CA ARG A 130 -3.65 10.18 -21.10
C ARG A 130 -5.01 10.20 -21.81
N GLU A 131 -5.29 9.20 -22.65
CA GLU A 131 -6.54 9.10 -23.41
C GLU A 131 -7.64 8.42 -22.59
N ASN A 132 -7.27 7.71 -21.52
CA ASN A 132 -8.22 7.10 -20.62
C ASN A 132 -8.68 8.10 -19.55
N THR A 133 -9.83 8.73 -19.78
CA THR A 133 -10.38 9.75 -18.87
C THR A 133 -10.71 9.20 -17.48
N VAL A 134 -11.04 7.91 -17.36
CA VAL A 134 -11.31 7.25 -16.08
C VAL A 134 -10.03 7.18 -15.25
N LEU A 135 -8.91 6.75 -15.85
CA LEU A 135 -7.60 6.73 -15.18
C LEU A 135 -7.21 8.12 -14.68
N VAL A 136 -7.33 9.15 -15.53
CA VAL A 136 -6.99 10.53 -15.14
C VAL A 136 -7.85 11.01 -13.97
N LEU A 137 -9.15 10.70 -13.98
CA LEU A 137 -10.04 11.01 -12.86
C LEU A 137 -9.62 10.27 -11.58
N LEU A 138 -9.29 8.98 -11.66
CA LEU A 138 -8.86 8.21 -10.48
C LEU A 138 -7.58 8.79 -9.87
N LEU A 139 -6.62 9.20 -10.70
CA LEU A 139 -5.38 9.84 -10.24
C LEU A 139 -5.64 11.23 -9.62
N ARG A 140 -6.57 12.00 -10.18
CA ARG A 140 -7.04 13.29 -9.63
C ARG A 140 -7.71 13.11 -8.27
N MET A 141 -8.62 12.15 -8.15
CA MET A 141 -9.29 11.80 -6.89
C MET A 141 -8.30 11.30 -5.84
N LEU A 142 -7.31 10.50 -6.26
CA LEU A 142 -6.24 10.04 -5.38
C LEU A 142 -5.40 11.22 -4.87
N ALA A 143 -5.03 12.16 -5.73
CA ALA A 143 -4.33 13.38 -5.32
C ALA A 143 -5.15 14.18 -4.29
N LEU A 144 -6.45 14.36 -4.54
CA LEU A 144 -7.36 15.05 -3.63
C LEU A 144 -7.43 14.38 -2.25
N GLY A 145 -7.56 13.05 -2.19
CA GLY A 145 -7.57 12.31 -0.92
C GLY A 145 -6.23 12.38 -0.16
N LEU A 146 -5.10 12.30 -0.87
CA LEU A 146 -3.77 12.38 -0.26
C LEU A 146 -3.44 13.79 0.29
N SER A 147 -4.11 14.84 -0.22
CA SER A 147 -3.99 16.21 0.29
C SER A 147 -5.00 16.57 1.38
N ALA A 148 -5.85 15.65 1.82
CA ALA A 148 -6.95 15.94 2.75
C ALA A 148 -6.46 16.57 4.07
N TRP A 149 -5.41 16.01 4.67
CA TRP A 149 -4.88 16.53 5.94
C TRP A 149 -4.38 17.98 5.78
N VAL A 150 -3.55 18.25 4.77
CA VAL A 150 -2.99 19.59 4.49
C VAL A 150 -4.10 20.59 4.16
N MET A 151 -5.11 20.16 3.38
CA MET A 151 -6.24 21.01 3.01
C MET A 151 -7.07 21.44 4.23
N ILE A 152 -7.29 20.52 5.16
CA ILE A 152 -8.06 20.81 6.38
C ILE A 152 -7.21 21.60 7.37
N ASP A 153 -5.92 21.33 7.49
CA ASP A 153 -5.03 22.05 8.40
C ASP A 153 -4.88 23.51 8.00
N THR A 154 -4.56 23.75 6.72
CA THR A 154 -4.35 25.10 6.18
C THR A 154 -5.65 25.89 5.96
N GLN A 155 -6.81 25.20 5.96
CA GLN A 155 -8.11 25.75 5.56
C GLN A 155 -8.09 26.30 4.11
N GLU A 156 -7.12 25.90 3.29
CA GLU A 156 -7.06 26.25 1.87
C GLU A 156 -7.78 25.19 1.03
N PHE A 157 -9.09 25.35 0.90
CA PHE A 157 -9.94 24.44 0.14
C PHE A 157 -9.78 24.66 -1.37
N LYS A 158 -8.68 24.15 -1.92
CA LYS A 158 -8.41 24.14 -3.36
C LYS A 158 -8.03 22.75 -3.77
N GLU A 159 -8.55 22.33 -4.90
CA GLU A 159 -8.17 21.04 -5.45
C GLU A 159 -6.68 21.03 -5.83
N PRO A 160 -5.90 20.04 -5.36
CA PRO A 160 -4.50 19.91 -5.74
C PRO A 160 -4.41 19.63 -7.23
N LYS A 161 -3.54 20.36 -7.93
CA LYS A 161 -3.28 20.10 -9.34
C LYS A 161 -2.50 18.80 -9.47
N LEU A 162 -3.10 17.79 -10.11
CA LEU A 162 -2.36 16.62 -10.57
C LEU A 162 -1.31 17.08 -11.59
N ASP A 163 -0.04 16.90 -11.29
CA ASP A 163 1.02 17.21 -12.24
C ASP A 163 0.82 16.37 -13.51
N SER A 164 0.69 17.07 -14.63
CA SER A 164 0.59 16.47 -15.96
C SER A 164 1.68 15.43 -16.23
N GLN A 165 2.87 15.62 -15.65
CA GLN A 165 3.99 14.70 -15.83
C GLN A 165 3.77 13.35 -15.16
N VAL A 166 2.90 13.25 -14.15
CA VAL A 166 2.49 11.97 -13.59
C VAL A 166 1.81 11.14 -14.69
N VAL A 167 0.90 11.74 -15.47
CA VAL A 167 0.17 11.05 -16.53
C VAL A 167 1.01 10.86 -17.79
N THR A 168 1.89 11.82 -18.13
CA THR A 168 2.62 11.80 -19.40
C THR A 168 4.02 11.20 -19.34
N LYS A 169 4.61 11.07 -18.14
CA LYS A 169 5.97 10.51 -17.95
C LYS A 169 5.97 9.32 -16.98
N PHE A 170 5.48 9.52 -15.75
CA PHE A 170 5.49 8.46 -14.74
C PHE A 170 4.66 7.25 -15.15
N VAL A 171 3.38 7.43 -15.49
CA VAL A 171 2.49 6.31 -15.82
C VAL A 171 2.99 5.53 -17.06
N PRO A 172 3.42 6.16 -18.16
CA PRO A 172 4.05 5.45 -19.28
C PRO A 172 5.32 4.70 -18.89
N ALA A 173 6.18 5.28 -18.04
CA ALA A 173 7.38 4.61 -17.56
C ALA A 173 7.05 3.39 -16.68
N LEU A 174 6.04 3.50 -15.82
CA LEU A 174 5.52 2.38 -15.04
C LEU A 174 4.90 1.31 -15.94
N MET A 175 4.15 1.68 -16.98
CA MET A 175 3.63 0.71 -17.95
C MET A 175 4.75 -0.01 -18.71
N SER A 176 5.83 0.69 -19.07
CA SER A 176 7.01 0.05 -19.66
C SER A 176 7.60 -0.99 -18.72
N LEU A 177 7.71 -0.66 -17.43
CA LEU A 177 8.17 -1.58 -16.40
C LEU A 177 7.24 -2.80 -16.26
N MET A 178 5.93 -2.59 -16.30
CA MET A 178 4.92 -3.65 -16.28
C MET A 178 5.01 -4.57 -17.50
N VAL A 179 5.30 -4.01 -18.69
CA VAL A 179 5.51 -4.80 -19.91
C VAL A 179 6.75 -5.66 -19.78
N ASP A 180 7.87 -5.13 -19.29
CA ASP A 180 9.09 -5.91 -19.06
C ASP A 180 8.83 -7.11 -18.15
N ASP A 181 8.09 -6.90 -17.06
CA ASP A 181 7.77 -7.96 -16.10
C ASP A 181 6.79 -9.00 -16.70
N GLN A 182 5.83 -8.58 -17.52
CA GLN A 182 4.96 -9.49 -18.28
C GLN A 182 5.75 -10.33 -19.29
N VAL A 183 6.65 -9.72 -20.05
CA VAL A 183 7.50 -10.41 -21.02
C VAL A 183 8.41 -11.43 -20.31
N ARG A 184 9.01 -11.05 -19.17
CA ARG A 184 9.80 -11.96 -18.33
C ARG A 184 8.98 -13.16 -17.87
N SER A 185 7.75 -12.91 -17.41
CA SER A 185 6.83 -13.97 -16.97
C SER A 185 6.49 -14.93 -18.11
N LEU A 186 6.23 -14.42 -19.32
CA LEU A 186 5.97 -15.23 -20.50
C LEU A 186 7.19 -16.06 -20.91
N ASN A 187 8.38 -15.44 -21.00
CA ASN A 187 9.63 -16.12 -21.35
C ASN A 187 9.98 -17.25 -20.37
N SER A 188 9.66 -17.09 -19.08
CA SER A 188 9.87 -18.12 -18.07
C SER A 188 9.07 -19.41 -18.31
N LYS A 189 7.98 -19.32 -19.08
CA LYS A 189 7.08 -20.43 -19.43
C LYS A 189 7.40 -21.07 -20.77
N MET A 190 8.24 -20.45 -21.59
CA MET A 190 8.65 -21.01 -22.89
C MET A 190 9.62 -22.18 -22.71
N PRO A 191 9.62 -23.18 -23.63
CA PRO A 191 10.58 -24.27 -23.66
C PRO A 191 12.04 -23.76 -23.69
N PRO A 192 13.01 -24.53 -23.15
CA PRO A 192 14.42 -24.11 -23.09
C PRO A 192 15.00 -23.71 -24.45
N ASP A 193 14.68 -24.47 -25.51
CA ASP A 193 15.21 -24.27 -26.86
C ASP A 193 14.69 -22.97 -27.51
N GLU A 194 13.44 -22.59 -27.20
CA GLU A 194 12.83 -21.33 -27.66
C GLU A 194 13.30 -20.12 -26.82
N ARG A 195 13.66 -20.37 -25.56
CA ARG A 195 14.14 -19.34 -24.63
C ARG A 195 15.50 -18.78 -25.04
N GLU A 196 16.46 -19.63 -25.44
CA GLU A 196 17.77 -19.17 -25.91
C GLU A 196 17.68 -18.30 -27.17
N SER A 197 16.73 -18.62 -28.07
CA SER A 197 16.45 -17.80 -29.26
C SER A 197 15.81 -16.46 -28.90
N ALA A 198 14.92 -16.42 -27.90
CA ALA A 198 14.24 -15.21 -27.43
C ALA A 198 15.11 -14.28 -26.56
N ILE A 199 16.08 -14.82 -25.81
CA ILE A 199 16.98 -14.05 -24.92
C ILE A 199 17.87 -13.07 -25.71
N THR A 200 18.13 -13.30 -26.99
CA THR A 200 19.07 -12.50 -27.79
C THR A 200 18.60 -11.08 -28.15
N ILE A 201 17.36 -10.67 -27.81
CA ILE A 201 16.77 -9.43 -28.37
C ILE A 201 16.62 -8.30 -27.34
N ILE A 202 16.20 -8.53 -26.08
CA ILE A 202 16.11 -7.48 -25.04
C ILE A 202 16.28 -8.08 -23.63
N GLU A 203 17.23 -7.55 -22.86
CA GLU A 203 17.39 -7.89 -21.44
C GLU A 203 16.34 -7.15 -20.59
N HIS A 204 15.16 -7.75 -20.41
CA HIS A 204 14.06 -7.17 -19.63
C HIS A 204 14.32 -7.10 -18.12
N SER A 205 15.55 -7.35 -17.66
CA SER A 205 16.00 -7.30 -16.26
C SER A 205 16.71 -5.98 -15.90
N GLY A 206 16.65 -4.99 -16.78
CA GLY A 206 17.27 -3.68 -16.56
C GLY A 206 16.77 -2.96 -15.30
N PRO A 207 17.44 -1.89 -14.87
CA PRO A 207 17.02 -1.11 -13.72
C PRO A 207 15.60 -0.55 -13.92
N VAL A 208 15.02 -0.09 -12.82
CA VAL A 208 13.78 0.68 -12.85
C VAL A 208 14.00 1.98 -13.67
N PRO A 209 13.05 2.41 -14.51
CA PRO A 209 13.22 3.66 -15.26
C PRO A 209 13.43 4.87 -14.34
N ASP A 210 14.36 5.76 -14.68
CA ASP A 210 14.69 6.97 -13.90
C ASP A 210 13.45 7.82 -13.57
N ALA A 211 12.49 7.89 -14.51
CA ALA A 211 11.24 8.60 -14.28
C ALA A 211 10.44 7.99 -13.11
N VAL A 212 10.33 6.66 -13.02
CA VAL A 212 9.66 6.00 -11.89
C VAL A 212 10.38 6.33 -10.58
N GLN A 213 11.71 6.29 -10.58
CA GLN A 213 12.49 6.64 -9.40
C GLN A 213 12.26 8.09 -8.96
N ALA A 214 12.35 9.06 -9.86
CA ALA A 214 12.15 10.47 -9.54
C ALA A 214 10.73 10.75 -9.00
N TYR A 215 9.68 10.28 -9.70
CA TYR A 215 8.31 10.60 -9.29
C TYR A 215 7.88 9.90 -8.02
N VAL A 216 8.42 8.72 -7.68
CA VAL A 216 8.12 8.06 -6.40
C VAL A 216 8.61 8.89 -5.20
N GLN A 217 9.69 9.66 -5.36
CA GLN A 217 10.23 10.54 -4.33
C GLN A 217 9.46 11.87 -4.23
N GLU A 218 8.91 12.36 -5.34
CA GLU A 218 8.32 13.70 -5.43
C GLU A 218 6.79 13.73 -5.39
N SER A 219 6.11 12.66 -5.81
CA SER A 219 4.66 12.62 -5.98
C SER A 219 4.01 11.55 -5.12
N SER A 220 3.14 11.98 -4.21
CA SER A 220 2.34 11.09 -3.36
C SER A 220 1.48 10.11 -4.18
N VAL A 221 0.93 10.56 -5.30
CA VAL A 221 0.16 9.72 -6.24
C VAL A 221 1.05 8.64 -6.86
N ALA A 222 2.21 9.02 -7.38
CA ALA A 222 3.15 8.07 -7.99
C ALA A 222 3.67 7.05 -6.98
N CYS A 223 3.95 7.50 -5.75
CA CYS A 223 4.31 6.65 -4.63
C CYS A 223 3.22 5.60 -4.34
N ILE A 224 1.96 6.02 -4.15
CA ILE A 224 0.85 5.08 -3.90
C ILE A 224 0.68 4.10 -5.06
N ILE A 225 0.69 4.56 -6.31
CA ILE A 225 0.56 3.66 -7.47
C ILE A 225 1.72 2.65 -7.52
N SER A 226 2.95 3.08 -7.20
CA SER A 226 4.12 2.20 -7.16
C SER A 226 4.05 1.19 -6.01
N MET A 227 3.55 1.59 -4.84
CA MET A 227 3.26 0.68 -3.72
C MET A 227 2.27 -0.42 -4.15
N TYR A 228 1.17 -0.05 -4.82
CA TYR A 228 0.21 -1.03 -5.32
C TYR A 228 0.77 -1.91 -6.43
N TYR A 229 1.69 -1.39 -7.25
CA TYR A 229 2.43 -2.20 -8.21
C TYR A 229 3.34 -3.22 -7.52
N THR A 230 4.07 -2.83 -6.48
CA THR A 230 4.89 -3.75 -5.66
C THR A 230 4.04 -4.86 -5.03
N LEU A 231 2.85 -4.55 -4.53
CA LEU A 231 1.93 -5.57 -4.01
C LEU A 231 1.44 -6.50 -5.14
N HIS A 232 1.28 -5.99 -6.35
CA HIS A 232 0.92 -6.79 -7.52
C HIS A 232 2.05 -7.76 -7.90
N THR A 233 3.30 -7.29 -8.03
CA THR A 233 4.45 -8.14 -8.38
C THR A 233 4.70 -9.21 -7.31
N ALA A 234 4.60 -8.85 -6.03
CA ALA A 234 4.70 -9.80 -4.92
C ALA A 234 3.58 -10.87 -4.97
N ARG A 235 2.34 -10.48 -5.29
CA ARG A 235 1.22 -11.43 -5.45
C ARG A 235 1.40 -12.37 -6.64
N SER A 236 1.97 -11.86 -7.73
CA SER A 236 2.31 -12.64 -8.92
C SER A 236 3.56 -13.50 -8.74
N ARG A 237 4.21 -13.44 -7.56
CA ARG A 237 5.48 -14.11 -7.24
C ARG A 237 6.60 -13.78 -8.23
N ASP A 238 6.57 -12.58 -8.80
CA ASP A 238 7.65 -12.09 -9.63
C ASP A 238 8.72 -11.47 -8.74
N ARG A 239 9.72 -12.28 -8.37
CA ARG A 239 10.85 -11.84 -7.55
C ARG A 239 11.60 -10.67 -8.19
N VAL A 240 11.85 -10.73 -9.50
CA VAL A 240 12.66 -9.72 -10.17
C VAL A 240 11.91 -8.39 -10.22
N GLY A 241 10.63 -8.41 -10.61
CA GLY A 241 9.78 -7.24 -10.58
C GLY A 241 9.64 -6.64 -9.17
N LEU A 242 9.50 -7.49 -8.15
CA LEU A 242 9.46 -7.06 -6.75
C LEU A 242 10.74 -6.33 -6.34
N MET A 243 11.92 -6.91 -6.62
CA MET A 243 13.21 -6.30 -6.25
C MET A 243 13.42 -4.94 -6.93
N ARG A 244 13.06 -4.82 -8.22
CA ARG A 244 13.21 -3.56 -8.99
C ARG A 244 12.44 -2.39 -8.38
N VAL A 245 11.22 -2.62 -7.92
CA VAL A 245 10.35 -1.54 -7.40
C VAL A 245 10.62 -1.27 -5.93
N LEU A 246 10.87 -2.32 -5.13
CA LEU A 246 11.04 -2.18 -3.69
C LEU A 246 12.27 -1.34 -3.33
N GLY A 247 13.37 -1.47 -4.09
CA GLY A 247 14.56 -0.63 -3.91
C GLY A 247 14.26 0.87 -4.07
N VAL A 248 13.35 1.24 -4.98
CA VAL A 248 12.92 2.64 -5.16
C VAL A 248 12.06 3.12 -4.00
N LEU A 249 11.14 2.27 -3.53
CA LEU A 249 10.21 2.61 -2.44
C LEU A 249 10.91 2.90 -1.12
N ALA A 250 12.15 2.45 -0.93
CA ALA A 250 12.97 2.81 0.23
C ALA A 250 13.16 4.33 0.39
N THR A 251 13.05 5.07 -0.72
CA THR A 251 13.21 6.54 -0.77
C THR A 251 11.89 7.28 -1.03
N SER A 252 10.75 6.62 -0.82
CA SER A 252 9.43 7.14 -1.18
C SER A 252 9.05 8.48 -0.53
N GLU A 253 8.23 9.27 -1.23
CA GLU A 253 7.66 10.53 -0.73
C GLU A 253 7.04 10.36 0.66
N SER A 254 7.42 11.22 1.61
CA SER A 254 6.96 11.19 3.01
C SER A 254 7.10 9.82 3.69
N ASP A 255 8.01 8.96 3.21
CA ASP A 255 8.25 7.63 3.77
C ASP A 255 6.98 6.75 3.86
N ARG A 256 6.00 6.96 2.98
CA ARG A 256 4.70 6.26 2.97
C ARG A 256 4.83 4.75 2.81
N ALA A 257 5.91 4.29 2.16
CA ALA A 257 6.18 2.86 2.05
C ALA A 257 6.44 2.17 3.40
N PHE A 258 6.59 2.93 4.49
CA PHE A 258 6.76 2.41 5.85
C PHE A 258 5.51 2.56 6.73
N ASP A 259 4.36 2.92 6.13
CA ASP A 259 3.08 2.94 6.84
C ASP A 259 2.54 1.53 7.07
N ASP A 260 1.89 1.33 8.23
CA ASP A 260 1.43 0.01 8.69
C ASP A 260 0.55 -0.75 7.69
N PRO A 261 -0.46 -0.14 7.03
CA PRO A 261 -1.30 -0.88 6.09
C PRO A 261 -0.49 -1.52 4.96
N PHE A 262 0.40 -0.76 4.34
CA PHE A 262 1.21 -1.27 3.23
C PHE A 262 2.20 -2.33 3.70
N LEU A 263 2.93 -2.07 4.80
CA LEU A 263 3.88 -3.04 5.36
C LEU A 263 3.20 -4.36 5.75
N HIS A 264 1.99 -4.30 6.30
CA HIS A 264 1.25 -5.49 6.67
C HIS A 264 0.95 -6.38 5.45
N PHE A 265 0.46 -5.78 4.36
CA PHE A 265 0.21 -6.52 3.12
C PHE A 265 1.51 -7.01 2.48
N LEU A 266 2.54 -6.17 2.42
CA LEU A 266 3.84 -6.53 1.86
C LEU A 266 4.45 -7.72 2.61
N VAL A 267 4.54 -7.65 3.93
CA VAL A 267 5.06 -8.75 4.75
C VAL A 267 4.24 -10.02 4.57
N SER A 268 2.91 -9.92 4.53
CA SER A 268 2.05 -11.08 4.28
C SER A 268 2.37 -11.75 2.94
N LEU A 269 2.65 -10.97 1.89
CA LEU A 269 3.03 -11.50 0.58
C LEU A 269 4.46 -12.05 0.57
N LEU A 270 5.41 -11.38 1.23
CA LEU A 270 6.80 -11.83 1.37
C LEU A 270 6.90 -13.17 2.11
N ILE A 271 6.05 -13.42 3.11
CA ILE A 271 5.99 -14.72 3.80
C ILE A 271 5.67 -15.85 2.79
N HIS A 272 4.86 -15.59 1.76
CA HIS A 272 4.58 -16.57 0.71
C HIS A 272 5.73 -16.75 -0.30
N LEU A 273 6.77 -15.93 -0.21
CA LEU A 273 8.03 -16.02 -0.99
C LEU A 273 9.19 -16.55 -0.13
N ALA A 274 8.90 -17.33 0.92
CA ALA A 274 9.88 -17.83 1.88
C ALA A 274 11.10 -18.51 1.22
N ASP A 275 10.90 -19.23 0.12
CA ASP A 275 11.99 -19.93 -0.59
C ASP A 275 13.02 -18.97 -1.20
N GLU A 276 12.61 -17.77 -1.62
CA GLU A 276 13.50 -16.76 -2.21
C GLU A 276 14.49 -16.18 -1.20
N PHE A 277 14.18 -16.23 0.11
CA PHE A 277 15.07 -15.79 1.19
C PHE A 277 16.32 -16.68 1.37
N SER A 278 16.42 -17.78 0.63
CA SER A 278 17.68 -18.54 0.52
C SER A 278 18.73 -17.82 -0.34
N THR A 279 18.32 -16.86 -1.17
CA THR A 279 19.19 -16.13 -2.08
C THR A 279 19.64 -14.80 -1.48
N GLU A 280 20.93 -14.47 -1.67
CA GLU A 280 21.56 -13.33 -1.00
C GLU A 280 21.09 -11.98 -1.57
N ASP A 281 20.96 -11.87 -2.88
CA ASP A 281 20.49 -10.67 -3.57
C ASP A 281 19.06 -10.31 -3.17
N PHE A 282 18.16 -11.30 -3.05
CA PHE A 282 16.81 -11.06 -2.54
C PHE A 282 16.85 -10.54 -1.11
N CYS A 283 17.66 -11.16 -0.23
CA CYS A 283 17.81 -10.70 1.14
C CYS A 283 18.34 -9.26 1.22
N THR A 284 19.31 -8.89 0.38
CA THR A 284 19.88 -7.54 0.36
C THR A 284 18.84 -6.50 -0.03
N VAL A 285 18.04 -6.72 -1.07
CA VAL A 285 16.99 -5.76 -1.44
C VAL A 285 15.92 -5.64 -0.36
N ILE A 286 15.42 -6.76 0.16
CA ILE A 286 14.34 -6.73 1.17
C ILE A 286 14.83 -6.11 2.48
N PHE A 287 15.94 -6.59 3.03
CA PHE A 287 16.39 -6.18 4.36
C PHE A 287 17.29 -4.96 4.34
N ASP A 288 18.32 -4.93 3.50
CA ASP A 288 19.38 -3.92 3.55
C ASP A 288 18.97 -2.64 2.82
N GLU A 289 18.30 -2.76 1.66
CA GLU A 289 17.88 -1.58 0.88
C GLU A 289 16.52 -1.03 1.35
N PHE A 290 15.53 -1.90 1.54
CA PHE A 290 14.18 -1.47 1.91
C PHE A 290 13.98 -1.33 3.42
N PHE A 291 13.96 -2.44 4.17
CA PHE A 291 13.59 -2.38 5.59
C PHE A 291 14.57 -1.56 6.43
N TYR A 292 15.88 -1.64 6.15
CA TYR A 292 16.90 -0.90 6.90
C TYR A 292 16.66 0.61 6.88
N ALA A 293 16.19 1.16 5.75
CA ALA A 293 15.85 2.58 5.62
C ALA A 293 14.74 3.02 6.60
N GLY A 294 13.83 2.11 6.97
CA GLY A 294 12.73 2.36 7.91
C GLY A 294 12.96 1.84 9.33
N LEU A 295 14.08 1.18 9.63
CA LEU A 295 14.28 0.45 10.89
C LEU A 295 14.25 1.32 12.14
N THR A 296 14.39 2.64 12.03
CA THR A 296 14.24 3.55 13.17
C THR A 296 12.81 3.59 13.74
N ARG A 297 11.83 3.07 12.99
CA ARG A 297 10.41 3.08 13.36
C ARG A 297 10.01 1.75 14.00
N GLU A 298 9.35 1.84 15.15
CA GLU A 298 8.92 0.65 15.89
C GLU A 298 7.99 -0.25 15.06
N ASN A 299 7.12 0.36 14.25
CA ASN A 299 6.17 -0.37 13.43
C ASN A 299 6.87 -1.18 12.32
N VAL A 300 7.92 -0.63 11.70
CA VAL A 300 8.77 -1.34 10.75
C VAL A 300 9.47 -2.51 11.43
N MET A 301 10.07 -2.29 12.61
CA MET A 301 10.74 -3.36 13.35
C MET A 301 9.78 -4.53 13.66
N ARG A 302 8.54 -4.25 14.09
CA ARG A 302 7.50 -5.27 14.33
C ARG A 302 7.20 -6.08 13.05
N HIS A 303 7.11 -5.42 11.90
CA HIS A 303 6.88 -6.07 10.61
C HIS A 303 8.05 -6.94 10.17
N VAL A 304 9.30 -6.49 10.36
CA VAL A 304 10.50 -7.28 10.10
C VAL A 304 10.55 -8.50 11.01
N MET A 305 10.25 -8.36 12.30
CA MET A 305 10.19 -9.50 13.23
C MET A 305 9.12 -10.51 12.82
N LYS A 306 7.94 -10.03 12.45
CA LYS A 306 6.87 -10.89 11.92
C LYS A 306 7.36 -11.63 10.68
N LEU A 307 8.03 -10.98 9.74
CA LEU A 307 8.59 -11.65 8.56
C LEU A 307 9.60 -12.73 8.97
N LEU A 308 10.58 -12.38 9.81
CA LEU A 308 11.62 -13.30 10.27
C LEU A 308 11.06 -14.53 10.99
N TRP A 309 9.99 -14.36 11.77
CA TRP A 309 9.28 -15.47 12.42
C TRP A 309 8.90 -16.59 11.44
N TYR A 310 8.52 -16.23 10.21
CA TYR A 310 8.13 -17.22 9.20
C TYR A 310 9.30 -17.68 8.32
N VAL A 311 10.29 -16.82 8.05
CA VAL A 311 11.35 -17.12 7.05
C VAL A 311 12.71 -17.51 7.64
N TYR A 312 12.90 -17.48 8.97
CA TYR A 312 14.21 -17.73 9.61
C TYR A 312 14.88 -19.05 9.20
N HIS A 313 14.09 -20.09 8.93
CA HIS A 313 14.59 -21.42 8.57
C HIS A 313 15.14 -21.50 7.13
N LYS A 314 14.81 -20.50 6.28
CA LYS A 314 15.30 -20.38 4.90
C LYS A 314 16.48 -19.41 4.77
N LEU A 315 16.71 -18.57 5.78
CA LEU A 315 17.76 -17.57 5.76
C LEU A 315 19.15 -18.18 6.00
N PRO A 316 20.20 -17.68 5.32
CA PRO A 316 21.59 -17.99 5.68
C PRO A 316 21.88 -17.63 7.15
N SER A 317 22.58 -18.50 7.89
CA SER A 317 22.85 -18.28 9.32
C SER A 317 23.60 -16.98 9.60
N SER A 318 24.49 -16.55 8.70
CA SER A 318 25.18 -15.26 8.80
C SER A 318 24.21 -14.08 8.74
N ARG A 319 23.25 -14.12 7.80
CA ARG A 319 22.21 -13.08 7.63
C ARG A 319 21.31 -13.00 8.85
N LEU A 320 20.84 -14.14 9.35
CA LEU A 320 20.00 -14.18 10.55
C LEU A 320 20.73 -13.59 11.76
N ASN A 321 22.02 -13.90 11.95
CA ASN A 321 22.83 -13.34 13.03
C ASN A 321 22.98 -11.82 12.92
N THR A 322 23.19 -11.28 11.72
CA THR A 322 23.28 -9.83 11.50
C THR A 322 21.94 -9.16 11.80
N LEU A 323 20.82 -9.70 11.29
CA LEU A 323 19.49 -9.15 11.52
C LEU A 323 19.11 -9.18 13.02
N MET A 324 19.44 -10.25 13.74
CA MET A 324 19.20 -10.34 15.19
C MET A 324 20.03 -9.34 16.00
N LYS A 325 21.21 -8.92 15.51
CA LYS A 325 22.01 -7.86 16.14
C LYS A 325 21.38 -6.48 15.89
N VAL A 326 20.92 -6.23 14.68
CA VAL A 326 20.30 -4.96 14.30
C VAL A 326 18.96 -4.76 15.02
N LEU A 327 18.19 -5.83 15.22
CA LEU A 327 16.88 -5.80 15.89
C LEU A 327 16.96 -5.85 17.43
N GLN A 328 18.15 -5.70 18.02
CA GLN A 328 18.26 -5.71 19.48
C GLN A 328 17.49 -4.53 20.09
N PRO A 329 16.67 -4.77 21.14
CA PRO A 329 15.92 -3.72 21.82
C PRO A 329 16.90 -2.70 22.42
N THR A 330 16.78 -1.45 21.99
CA THR A 330 17.32 -0.29 22.71
C THR A 330 16.46 -0.03 23.96
N SER A 331 16.99 0.72 24.93
CA SER A 331 16.40 0.90 26.27
C SER A 331 15.01 1.55 26.33
N GLN A 332 14.36 1.84 25.19
CA GLN A 332 13.10 2.57 25.06
C GLN A 332 12.01 1.81 24.29
N VAL A 333 12.14 0.50 24.05
CA VAL A 333 11.14 -0.24 23.25
C VAL A 333 10.02 -0.84 24.12
N SER A 334 8.80 -0.90 23.56
CA SER A 334 7.59 -1.47 24.16
C SER A 334 7.79 -2.91 24.68
N GLU A 335 7.11 -3.27 25.77
CA GLU A 335 7.17 -4.59 26.41
C GLU A 335 6.79 -5.74 25.44
N MET A 336 5.81 -5.50 24.56
CA MET A 336 5.38 -6.46 23.53
C MET A 336 6.47 -6.77 22.50
N TYR A 337 7.32 -5.77 22.19
CA TYR A 337 8.47 -5.98 21.32
C TYR A 337 9.54 -6.85 22.00
N LEU A 338 9.76 -6.64 23.29
CA LEU A 338 10.71 -7.41 24.08
C LEU A 338 10.33 -8.89 24.13
N GLU A 339 9.04 -9.19 24.30
CA GLU A 339 8.50 -10.56 24.25
C GLU A 339 8.72 -11.22 22.88
N LEU A 340 8.45 -10.50 21.79
CA LEU A 340 8.69 -10.98 20.41
C LEU A 340 10.18 -11.27 20.15
N VAL A 341 11.07 -10.41 20.62
CA VAL A 341 12.53 -10.62 20.55
C VAL A 341 12.94 -11.86 21.35
N LEU A 342 12.41 -12.03 22.56
CA LEU A 342 12.70 -13.18 23.42
C LEU A 342 12.23 -14.49 22.77
N LEU A 343 11.02 -14.50 22.21
CA LEU A 343 10.47 -15.63 21.46
C LEU A 343 11.32 -15.99 20.25
N MET A 344 11.74 -14.99 19.46
CA MET A 344 12.66 -15.21 18.34
C MET A 344 14.02 -15.76 18.78
N LYS A 345 14.59 -15.24 19.88
CA LYS A 345 15.84 -15.77 20.45
C LYS A 345 15.69 -17.22 20.90
N LEU A 346 14.57 -17.57 21.54
CA LEU A 346 14.27 -18.94 21.99
C LEU A 346 14.16 -19.91 20.81
N LEU A 347 13.47 -19.51 19.73
CA LEU A 347 13.41 -20.30 18.50
C LEU A 347 14.78 -20.46 17.84
N TRP A 348 15.58 -19.39 17.79
CA TRP A 348 16.94 -19.47 17.28
C TRP A 348 17.78 -20.47 18.07
N TYR A 349 17.73 -20.42 19.40
CA TYR A 349 18.39 -21.39 20.27
C TYR A 349 17.88 -22.82 20.05
N ALA A 350 16.57 -23.02 19.88
CA ALA A 350 15.97 -24.33 19.66
C ALA A 350 16.37 -24.94 18.30
N TYR A 351 16.53 -24.11 17.26
CA TYR A 351 16.90 -24.56 15.92
C TYR A 351 18.41 -24.82 15.75
N HIS A 352 19.27 -24.09 16.49
CA HIS A 352 20.73 -24.18 16.33
C HIS A 352 21.45 -24.92 17.47
N LYS A 353 20.79 -25.27 18.58
CA LYS A 353 21.37 -26.25 19.52
C LYS A 353 21.11 -27.65 18.97
N PRO A 354 22.16 -28.46 18.69
CA PRO A 354 21.95 -29.90 18.58
C PRO A 354 21.41 -30.38 19.92
N ILE A 355 20.26 -31.07 19.91
CA ILE A 355 19.85 -31.91 21.03
C ILE A 355 20.99 -32.91 21.19
N LYS A 356 21.84 -32.71 22.21
CA LYS A 356 22.75 -33.77 22.63
C LYS A 356 21.85 -34.91 23.10
N HIS A 357 21.66 -35.91 22.24
CA HIS A 357 21.28 -37.23 22.72
C HIS A 357 22.46 -37.72 23.56
N GLU A 358 22.43 -37.44 24.86
CA GLU A 358 23.17 -38.23 25.81
C GLU A 358 22.59 -39.63 25.73
N SER A 359 23.25 -40.47 24.94
CA SER A 359 23.10 -41.91 24.97
C SER A 359 23.40 -42.36 26.40
N ILE A 360 22.33 -42.57 27.18
CA ILE A 360 22.39 -43.35 28.41
C ILE A 360 22.81 -44.76 27.98
N ALA A 361 24.12 -45.01 28.06
CA ALA A 361 24.65 -46.36 27.96
C ALA A 361 24.10 -47.15 29.15
N ALA A 362 23.05 -47.92 28.88
CA ALA A 362 22.56 -48.91 29.83
C ALA A 362 23.65 -49.97 29.99
N ASN A 363 24.24 -50.02 31.18
CA ASN A 363 25.03 -51.14 31.66
C ASN A 363 24.23 -52.44 31.49
N GLN A 364 24.64 -53.27 30.52
CA GLN A 364 24.37 -54.70 30.51
C GLN A 364 25.71 -55.42 30.61
N THR A 365 26.21 -55.53 31.84
CA THR A 365 27.08 -56.63 32.25
C THR A 365 26.28 -57.48 33.23
N LEU A 366 25.75 -58.60 32.74
CA LEU A 366 25.35 -59.75 33.53
C LEU A 366 25.83 -61.00 32.79
N ASN A 367 26.91 -61.57 33.32
CA ASN A 367 27.10 -63.01 33.36
C ASN A 367 26.11 -63.61 34.36
#